data_AF-A0A656QJY2-F1
#
_entry.id   AF-A0A656QJY2-F1
#
_cell.length_a   1.000
_cell.length_b   1.000
_cell.length_c   1.000
_cell.angle_alpha   90.00
_cell.angle_beta   90.00
_cell.angle_gamma   90.00
#
_symmetry.space_group_name_H-M   'P 1'
#
loop_
_entity.id
_entity.type
_entity.pdbx_description
1 polymer ?
#
loop_
_entity_poly.entity_id
_entity_poly.type
_entity_poly.pdbx_seq_one_letter_code
_entity_poly.pdbx_strand_id
1 'polypeptide(L)'
;MKYVTFLNVISVCAGVALSGASLAVHAQQSASMPAMSMAGSTAGDSNPATHAFKEGGEQMMKNMSAPPYTGNTDKDFVAHMIPHHQGAVDMAKVELKYGKDPDMKRLAKNIIKAQDEEIAYMKRWQAKHAGE
;
A
#
# COMPACT_ATOMS: atom_id res chain seq x y z
N MET A 1 -0.01 37.00 -12.70
CA MET A 1 0.61 38.01 -11.80
C MET A 1 0.09 37.69 -10.40
N LYS A 2 0.85 37.38 -9.36
CA LYS A 2 2.22 37.76 -8.98
C LYS A 2 2.86 36.63 -8.16
N TYR A 3 4.17 36.47 -8.36
CA TYR A 3 5.12 35.75 -7.52
C TYR A 3 5.15 36.34 -6.10
N VAL A 4 5.37 35.50 -5.08
CA VAL A 4 6.18 35.92 -3.93
C VAL A 4 7.14 34.79 -3.56
N THR A 5 8.41 35.19 -3.51
CA THR A 5 9.64 34.42 -3.53
C THR A 5 10.27 34.57 -2.14
N PHE A 6 10.69 33.45 -1.55
CA PHE A 6 11.80 33.21 -0.61
C PHE A 6 12.03 34.15 0.59
N LEU A 7 12.29 33.54 1.76
CA LEU A 7 13.31 34.07 2.68
C LEU A 7 14.14 32.91 3.27
N ASN A 8 15.40 32.85 2.82
CA ASN A 8 16.47 32.08 3.42
C ASN A 8 16.88 32.74 4.75
N VAL A 9 17.05 31.95 5.81
CA VAL A 9 17.81 32.38 6.98
C VAL A 9 18.96 31.41 7.17
N ILE A 10 20.12 31.79 6.63
CA ILE A 10 21.42 31.21 6.96
C ILE A 10 21.88 31.94 8.23
N SER A 11 22.03 31.20 9.33
CA SER A 11 22.71 31.70 10.53
C SER A 11 23.99 30.90 10.71
N VAL A 12 25.12 31.52 10.39
CA VAL A 12 26.47 31.03 10.71
C VAL A 12 26.89 31.69 12.02
N CYS A 13 27.19 30.87 13.04
CA CYS A 13 27.96 31.30 14.21
C CYS A 13 29.21 30.43 14.30
N ALA A 14 30.37 31.04 14.05
CA ALA A 14 31.67 30.47 14.34
C ALA A 14 32.08 30.83 15.79
N GLY A 15 32.66 29.87 16.52
CA GLY A 15 33.23 30.08 17.85
C GLY A 15 34.10 28.89 18.26
N VAL A 16 35.38 29.16 18.52
CA VAL A 16 36.51 28.22 18.61
C VAL A 16 36.66 27.56 19.99
N ALA A 17 37.14 26.31 19.95
CA ALA A 17 37.84 25.42 20.90
C ALA A 17 38.06 25.81 22.38
N LEU A 18 37.95 24.81 23.26
CA LEU A 18 39.03 24.46 24.21
C LEU A 18 38.85 23.01 24.73
N SER A 19 39.96 22.28 24.79
CA SER A 19 40.08 20.86 25.17
C SER A 19 39.84 20.59 26.66
N GLY A 20 39.16 19.49 26.98
CA GLY A 20 39.07 18.93 28.34
C GLY A 20 39.04 17.40 28.27
N ALA A 21 40.07 16.75 28.80
CA ALA A 21 40.16 15.30 28.94
C ALA A 21 39.27 14.80 30.09
N SER A 22 38.57 13.67 29.92
CA SER A 22 38.11 12.82 31.04
C SER A 22 37.73 11.41 30.57
N LEU A 23 38.52 10.46 31.09
CA LEU A 23 38.27 9.08 31.56
C LEU A 23 37.06 8.26 31.08
N ALA A 24 37.36 6.98 30.90
CA ALA A 24 36.53 5.86 30.45
C ALA A 24 35.20 5.66 31.20
N VAL A 25 34.16 5.23 30.46
CA VAL A 25 33.05 4.46 31.01
C VAL A 25 32.81 3.20 30.17
N HIS A 26 32.70 2.12 30.91
CA HIS A 26 32.54 0.73 30.54
C HIS A 26 31.11 0.43 30.02
N ALA A 27 31.02 -0.62 29.19
CA ALA A 27 29.87 -1.49 28.97
C ALA A 27 28.58 -0.89 28.37
N GLN A 28 28.42 -1.02 27.05
CA GLN A 28 27.10 -0.96 26.41
C GLN A 28 26.37 -2.27 26.68
N GLN A 29 25.44 -2.19 27.62
CA GLN A 29 24.52 -3.24 28.02
C GLN A 29 23.62 -3.60 26.83
N SER A 30 23.75 -4.82 26.30
CA SER A 30 22.84 -5.37 25.29
C SER A 30 21.44 -5.48 25.90
N ALA A 31 20.57 -4.53 25.60
CA ALA A 31 19.17 -4.60 25.97
C ALA A 31 18.50 -5.67 25.10
N SER A 32 18.27 -6.85 25.68
CA SER A 32 17.36 -7.86 25.17
C SER A 32 15.95 -7.25 25.09
N MET A 33 15.45 -7.03 23.88
CA MET A 33 14.07 -6.60 23.66
C MET A 33 13.12 -7.76 24.00
N PRO A 34 12.11 -7.56 24.87
CA PRO A 34 11.10 -8.57 25.14
C PRO A 34 10.31 -8.85 23.86
N ALA A 35 10.12 -10.14 23.56
CA ALA A 35 9.24 -10.58 22.49
C ALA A 35 7.82 -10.05 22.75
N MET A 36 7.35 -9.16 21.87
CA MET A 36 5.95 -8.74 21.84
C MET A 36 5.10 -9.97 21.49
N SER A 37 4.40 -10.48 22.50
CA SER A 37 3.40 -11.54 22.35
C SER A 37 2.32 -11.07 21.38
N MET A 38 2.23 -11.70 20.20
CA MET A 38 1.12 -11.52 19.26
C MET A 38 -0.10 -12.29 19.79
N ALA A 39 -0.62 -11.88 20.95
CA ALA A 39 -1.90 -12.35 21.45
C ALA A 39 -3.01 -11.75 20.58
N GLY A 40 -3.72 -12.64 19.87
CA GLY A 40 -4.60 -12.34 18.75
C GLY A 40 -5.69 -11.30 19.03
N SER A 41 -5.86 -10.40 18.06
CA SER A 41 -6.99 -9.47 17.97
C SER A 41 -8.26 -10.22 17.52
N THR A 42 -8.89 -10.98 18.42
CA THR A 42 -10.08 -11.80 18.11
C THR A 42 -11.40 -11.02 18.09
N ALA A 43 -11.40 -9.72 18.43
CA ALA A 43 -12.64 -8.91 18.44
C ALA A 43 -13.05 -8.41 17.04
N GLY A 44 -12.11 -8.29 16.10
CA GLY A 44 -12.37 -7.84 14.73
C GLY A 44 -12.78 -8.95 13.76
N ASP A 45 -12.57 -10.22 14.12
CA ASP A 45 -12.77 -11.38 13.24
C ASP A 45 -14.23 -11.85 13.12
N SER A 46 -15.11 -11.44 14.04
CA SER A 46 -16.51 -11.89 14.04
C SER A 46 -17.45 -11.07 13.16
N ASN A 47 -17.03 -9.90 12.66
CA ASN A 47 -17.86 -9.07 11.78
C ASN A 47 -17.80 -9.60 10.33
N PRO A 48 -18.95 -9.99 9.72
CA PRO A 48 -18.97 -10.49 8.34
C PRO A 48 -18.41 -9.52 7.29
N ALA A 49 -18.56 -8.21 7.50
CA ALA A 49 -18.01 -7.19 6.60
C ALA A 49 -16.48 -7.13 6.72
N THR A 50 -15.95 -7.16 7.95
CA THR A 50 -14.50 -7.18 8.18
C THR A 50 -13.87 -8.45 7.59
N HIS A 51 -14.50 -9.61 7.79
CA HIS A 51 -14.05 -10.87 7.19
C HIS A 51 -14.03 -10.76 5.66
N ALA A 52 -15.10 -10.23 5.04
CA ALA A 52 -15.17 -10.10 3.59
C ALA A 52 -14.11 -9.13 3.01
N PHE A 53 -13.77 -8.05 3.71
CA PHE A 53 -12.67 -7.17 3.29
C PHE A 53 -11.31 -7.87 3.40
N LYS A 54 -11.06 -8.60 4.50
CA LYS A 54 -9.83 -9.38 4.68
C LYS A 54 -9.69 -10.43 3.59
N GLU A 55 -10.74 -11.21 3.35
CA GLU A 55 -10.79 -12.22 2.30
C GLU A 55 -10.53 -11.62 0.92
N GLY A 56 -11.16 -10.48 0.58
CA GLY A 56 -10.89 -9.77 -0.67
C GLY A 56 -9.44 -9.33 -0.82
N GLY A 57 -8.84 -8.79 0.25
CA GLY A 57 -7.43 -8.40 0.28
C GLY A 57 -6.48 -9.59 0.14
N GLU A 58 -6.74 -10.69 0.85
CA GLU A 58 -5.95 -11.92 0.76
C GLU A 58 -6.01 -12.55 -0.64
N GLN A 59 -7.20 -12.60 -1.25
CA GLN A 59 -7.36 -13.08 -2.62
C GLN A 59 -6.64 -12.18 -3.63
N MET A 60 -6.70 -10.85 -3.45
CA MET A 60 -5.94 -9.91 -4.29
C MET A 60 -4.44 -10.19 -4.23
N MET A 61 -3.87 -10.33 -3.03
CA MET A 61 -2.45 -10.61 -2.84
C MET A 61 -2.04 -11.96 -3.43
N LYS A 62 -2.86 -12.99 -3.23
CA LYS A 62 -2.65 -14.32 -3.81
C LYS A 62 -2.65 -14.26 -5.33
N ASN A 63 -3.63 -13.59 -5.93
CA ASN A 63 -3.79 -13.51 -7.38
C ASN A 63 -2.73 -12.62 -8.03
N MET A 64 -2.27 -11.56 -7.36
CA MET A 64 -1.13 -10.76 -7.81
C MET A 64 0.19 -11.53 -7.75
N SER A 65 0.34 -12.49 -6.84
CA SER A 65 1.57 -13.28 -6.72
C SER A 65 1.61 -14.49 -7.65
N ALA A 66 0.50 -14.76 -8.37
CA ALA A 66 0.39 -15.94 -9.22
C ALA A 66 1.14 -15.82 -10.57
N PRO A 67 1.12 -14.68 -11.29
CA PRO A 67 1.87 -14.53 -12.52
C PRO A 67 3.38 -14.46 -12.25
N PRO A 68 4.22 -15.15 -13.03
CA PRO A 68 5.67 -14.97 -12.96
C PRO A 68 6.07 -13.62 -13.56
N TYR A 69 7.16 -13.04 -13.04
CA TYR A 69 7.83 -11.91 -13.71
C TYR A 69 8.62 -12.41 -14.92
N THR A 70 8.43 -11.72 -16.04
CA THR A 70 9.07 -12.04 -17.31
C THR A 70 10.25 -11.11 -17.61
N GLY A 71 10.35 -9.98 -16.91
CA GLY A 71 11.31 -8.92 -17.19
C GLY A 71 10.86 -7.98 -18.31
N ASN A 72 9.73 -8.27 -18.96
CA ASN A 72 9.07 -7.33 -19.87
C ASN A 72 8.09 -6.47 -19.07
N THR A 73 8.37 -5.17 -18.97
CA THR A 73 7.60 -4.23 -18.15
C THR A 73 6.12 -4.20 -18.51
N ASP A 74 5.76 -4.21 -19.79
CA ASP A 74 4.35 -4.12 -20.21
C ASP A 74 3.59 -5.40 -19.87
N LYS A 75 4.22 -6.57 -20.11
CA LYS A 75 3.63 -7.87 -19.77
C LYS A 75 3.48 -8.02 -18.26
N ASP A 76 4.51 -7.65 -17.51
CA ASP A 76 4.52 -7.72 -16.05
C ASP A 76 3.48 -6.75 -15.46
N PHE A 77 3.40 -5.52 -15.97
CA PHE A 77 2.38 -4.55 -15.55
C PHE A 77 0.98 -5.11 -15.73
N VAL A 78 0.64 -5.57 -16.94
CA VAL A 78 -0.71 -6.05 -17.24
C VAL A 78 -1.05 -7.34 -16.47
N ALA A 79 -0.11 -8.27 -16.37
CA ALA A 79 -0.30 -9.53 -15.65
C ALA A 79 -0.61 -9.31 -14.16
N HIS A 80 0.00 -8.31 -13.52
CA HIS A 80 -0.20 -8.01 -12.10
C HIS A 80 -1.31 -6.98 -11.85
N MET A 81 -1.58 -6.07 -12.79
CA MET A 81 -2.63 -5.06 -12.62
C MET A 81 -4.03 -5.63 -12.80
N ILE A 82 -4.24 -6.64 -13.67
CA ILE A 82 -5.54 -7.31 -13.77
C ILE A 82 -6.02 -7.86 -12.41
N PRO A 83 -5.25 -8.70 -11.69
CA PRO A 83 -5.69 -9.21 -10.39
C PRO A 83 -5.73 -8.14 -9.29
N HIS A 84 -4.85 -7.13 -9.32
CA HIS A 84 -4.95 -5.97 -8.42
C HIS A 84 -6.32 -5.27 -8.58
N HIS A 85 -6.70 -4.98 -9.83
CA HIS A 85 -7.96 -4.30 -10.11
C HIS A 85 -9.17 -5.16 -9.75
N GLN A 86 -9.09 -6.46 -10.02
CA GLN A 86 -10.13 -7.41 -9.61
C GLN A 86 -10.34 -7.41 -8.08
N GLY A 87 -9.25 -7.38 -7.31
CA GLY A 87 -9.32 -7.25 -5.85
C GLY A 87 -10.02 -5.98 -5.38
N ALA A 88 -9.74 -4.85 -6.02
CA ALA A 88 -10.42 -3.58 -5.72
C ALA A 88 -11.92 -3.62 -6.08
N VAL A 89 -12.28 -4.24 -7.21
CA VAL A 89 -13.68 -4.48 -7.61
C VAL A 89 -14.39 -5.33 -6.56
N ASP A 90 -13.76 -6.39 -6.06
CA ASP A 90 -14.38 -7.30 -5.10
C ASP A 90 -14.55 -6.65 -3.72
N MET A 91 -13.57 -5.88 -3.25
CA MET A 91 -13.71 -5.06 -2.03
C MET A 91 -14.77 -3.96 -2.19
N ALA A 92 -14.89 -3.34 -3.36
CA ALA A 92 -15.97 -2.38 -3.63
C ALA A 92 -17.35 -3.05 -3.56
N LYS A 93 -17.49 -4.31 -3.99
CA LYS A 93 -18.74 -5.07 -3.80
C LYS A 93 -19.04 -5.35 -2.33
N VAL A 94 -18.02 -5.53 -1.48
CA VAL A 94 -18.19 -5.63 -0.02
C VAL A 94 -18.81 -4.34 0.53
N GLU A 95 -18.33 -3.17 0.11
CA GLU A 95 -18.92 -1.87 0.49
C GLU A 95 -20.37 -1.74 0.01
N LEU A 96 -20.69 -2.18 -1.22
CA LEU A 96 -22.07 -2.15 -1.69
C LEU A 96 -23.02 -3.05 -0.88
N LYS A 97 -22.50 -4.18 -0.38
CA LYS A 97 -23.24 -5.17 0.39
C LYS A 97 -23.46 -4.76 1.84
N TYR A 98 -22.43 -4.28 2.52
CA TYR A 98 -22.46 -4.02 3.97
C TYR A 98 -22.45 -2.54 4.35
N GLY A 99 -21.97 -1.67 3.45
CA GLY A 99 -21.86 -0.24 3.66
C GLY A 99 -23.22 0.47 3.78
N LYS A 100 -23.23 1.51 4.62
CA LYS A 100 -24.43 2.31 4.95
C LYS A 100 -24.33 3.75 4.47
N ASP A 101 -23.11 4.25 4.26
CA ASP A 101 -22.88 5.63 3.82
C ASP A 101 -23.16 5.77 2.31
N PRO A 102 -24.05 6.69 1.89
CA PRO A 102 -24.43 6.81 0.48
C PRO A 102 -23.29 7.31 -0.42
N ASP A 103 -22.33 8.05 0.13
CA ASP A 103 -21.20 8.60 -0.60
C ASP A 103 -20.14 7.52 -0.82
N MET A 104 -19.89 6.67 0.18
CA MET A 104 -19.01 5.50 0.04
C MET A 104 -19.58 4.48 -0.93
N LYS A 105 -20.89 4.21 -0.92
CA LYS A 105 -21.51 3.34 -1.93
C LYS A 105 -21.43 3.91 -3.34
N ARG A 106 -21.48 5.24 -3.49
CA ARG A 106 -21.29 5.89 -4.79
C ARG A 106 -19.86 5.78 -5.26
N LEU A 107 -18.88 5.97 -4.38
CA LEU A 107 -17.48 5.70 -4.67
C LEU A 107 -17.25 4.25 -5.09
N ALA A 108 -17.82 3.28 -4.38
CA ALA A 108 -17.70 1.86 -4.71
C ALA A 108 -18.26 1.52 -6.10
N LYS A 109 -19.41 2.09 -6.49
CA LYS A 109 -19.94 1.94 -7.86
C LYS A 109 -18.99 2.52 -8.92
N ASN A 110 -18.39 3.68 -8.64
CA ASN A 110 -17.45 4.31 -9.56
C ASN A 110 -16.16 3.48 -9.70
N ILE A 111 -15.66 2.92 -8.60
CA ILE A 111 -14.51 2.00 -8.61
C ILE A 111 -14.81 0.79 -9.48
N ILE A 112 -15.95 0.14 -9.29
CA ILE A 112 -16.34 -1.04 -10.09
C ILE A 112 -16.36 -0.68 -11.58
N LYS A 113 -17.04 0.40 -11.95
CA LYS A 113 -17.13 0.81 -13.37
C LYS A 113 -15.75 1.08 -13.98
N ALA A 114 -14.93 1.89 -13.33
CA ALA A 114 -13.63 2.28 -13.86
C ALA A 114 -12.70 1.05 -13.98
N GLN A 115 -12.63 0.24 -12.94
CA GLN A 115 -11.69 -0.87 -12.90
C GLN A 115 -12.13 -2.04 -13.79
N ASP A 116 -13.43 -2.27 -13.99
CA ASP A 116 -13.91 -3.23 -15.00
C ASP A 116 -13.53 -2.79 -16.42
N GLU A 117 -13.59 -1.47 -16.72
CA GLU A 117 -13.15 -0.92 -18.02
C GLU A 117 -11.64 -1.09 -18.23
N GLU A 118 -10.84 -0.85 -17.19
CA GLU A 118 -9.37 -1.02 -17.20
C GLU A 118 -8.98 -2.50 -17.33
N ILE A 119 -9.66 -3.42 -16.62
CA ILE A 119 -9.47 -4.87 -16.76
C ILE A 119 -9.78 -5.29 -18.20
N ALA A 120 -10.89 -4.82 -18.77
CA ALA A 120 -11.25 -5.16 -20.14
C ALA A 120 -10.22 -4.63 -21.15
N TYR A 121 -9.69 -3.42 -20.93
CA TYR A 121 -8.58 -2.87 -21.72
C TYR A 121 -7.33 -3.75 -21.65
N MET A 122 -6.90 -4.09 -20.45
CA MET A 122 -5.72 -4.92 -20.19
C MET A 122 -5.86 -6.33 -20.80
N LYS A 123 -7.04 -6.95 -20.70
CA LYS A 123 -7.32 -8.26 -21.34
C LYS A 123 -7.25 -8.18 -22.86
N ARG A 124 -7.78 -7.11 -23.47
CA ARG A 124 -7.65 -6.88 -24.93
C ARG A 124 -6.19 -6.69 -25.33
N TRP A 125 -5.42 -5.98 -24.52
CA TRP A 125 -3.98 -5.82 -24.74
C TRP A 125 -3.27 -7.18 -24.70
N GLN A 126 -3.52 -8.02 -23.68
CA GLN A 126 -2.93 -9.38 -23.62
C GLN A 126 -3.29 -10.23 -24.83
N ALA A 127 -4.55 -10.22 -25.25
CA ALA A 127 -5.01 -10.99 -26.41
C ALA A 127 -4.32 -10.56 -27.70
N LYS A 128 -4.04 -9.25 -27.86
CA LYS A 128 -3.35 -8.71 -29.04
C LYS A 128 -1.87 -9.12 -29.10
N HIS A 129 -1.21 -9.25 -27.95
CA HIS A 129 0.23 -9.55 -27.87
C HIS A 129 0.49 -11.00 -27.43
N ALA A 130 -0.50 -11.88 -27.58
CA ALA A 130 -0.35 -13.29 -27.25
C ALA A 130 0.62 -13.96 -28.24
N GLY A 131 1.79 -14.39 -27.75
CA GLY A 131 2.81 -15.09 -28.55
C GLY A 131 4.03 -14.25 -28.93
N GLU A 132 4.02 -12.96 -28.62
CA GLU A 132 5.25 -12.16 -28.46
C GLU A 132 5.93 -12.51 -27.14
#